data_AF-A0A381Y428-F1
#
_entry.id   AF-A0A381Y428-F1
#
_cell.length_a   1.000
_cell.length_b   1.000
_cell.length_c   1.000
_cell.angle_alpha   90.00
_cell.angle_beta   90.00
_cell.angle_gamma   90.00
#
_symmetry.space_group_name_H-M   'P 1'
#
loop_
_entity.id
_entity.type
_entity.pdbx_description
1 polymer ?
#
loop_
_entity_poly.entity_id
_entity_poly.type
_entity_poly.pdbx_seq_one_letter_code
_entity_poly.pdbx_strand_id
1 'polypeptide(L)'
;FQNGDTKLMIAGLRAGNLGINLTRAKYVIFAELDWSPAIHRQAEDRLHRIGQKNTVFAYYLIGNGTLDNHVADILVDKSYEIDSIMDEKHESFENKEKAKLILAQIQDKITSK
;
A
#
# COMPACT_ATOMS: atom_id res chain seq x y z
N PHE A 1 1.11 -23.12 -0.50
CA PHE A 1 1.82 -21.92 -0.04
C PHE A 1 2.01 -21.92 1.48
N GLN A 2 0.95 -21.88 2.30
CA GLN A 2 1.07 -21.85 3.78
C GLN A 2 1.83 -23.04 4.39
N ASN A 3 1.66 -24.25 3.83
CA ASN A 3 2.41 -25.45 4.26
C ASN A 3 3.91 -25.41 3.90
N GLY A 4 4.35 -24.44 3.10
CA GLY A 4 5.76 -24.31 2.67
C GLY A 4 6.11 -24.99 1.36
N ASP A 5 5.16 -25.69 0.72
CA ASP A 5 5.39 -26.41 -0.54
C ASP A 5 5.73 -25.49 -1.73
N THR A 6 5.39 -24.20 -1.63
CA THR A 6 5.74 -23.17 -2.62
C THR A 6 6.10 -21.86 -1.94
N LYS A 7 7.04 -21.13 -2.55
CA LYS A 7 7.52 -19.81 -2.10
C LYS A 7 6.77 -18.65 -2.74
N LEU A 8 5.94 -18.90 -3.76
CA LEU A 8 5.21 -17.88 -4.50
C LEU A 8 3.73 -18.23 -4.59
N MET A 9 2.90 -17.21 -4.42
CA MET A 9 1.46 -17.26 -4.69
C MET A 9 1.12 -16.03 -5.53
N ILE A 10 0.35 -16.25 -6.60
CA ILE A 10 -0.19 -15.18 -7.45
C ILE A 10 -1.70 -15.23 -7.30
N ALA A 11 -2.30 -14.07 -7.04
CA ALA A 11 -3.74 -13.91 -6.94
C ALA A 11 -4.11 -12.53 -7.48
N GLY A 12 -5.31 -12.41 -8.07
CA GLY A 12 -5.86 -11.10 -8.38
C GLY A 12 -6.12 -10.31 -7.10
N LEU A 13 -5.98 -8.98 -7.16
CA LEU A 13 -6.08 -8.11 -5.97
C LEU A 13 -7.37 -8.33 -5.18
N ARG A 14 -8.51 -8.39 -5.88
CA ARG A 14 -9.83 -8.61 -5.25
C ARG A 14 -10.02 -10.03 -4.72
N ALA A 15 -9.38 -11.04 -5.33
CA ALA A 15 -9.42 -12.41 -4.84
C ALA A 15 -8.60 -12.53 -3.54
N GLY A 16 -7.48 -11.80 -3.42
CA GLY A 16 -6.70 -11.69 -2.19
C GLY A 16 -7.47 -11.10 -1.02
N ASN A 17 -8.58 -10.41 -1.30
CA ASN A 17 -9.42 -9.79 -0.29
C ASN A 17 -10.44 -10.78 0.37
N LEU A 18 -10.61 -11.98 -0.18
CA LEU A 18 -11.60 -12.95 0.28
C LEU A 18 -11.04 -13.89 1.37
N GLY A 19 -10.91 -13.39 2.60
CA GLY A 19 -10.85 -14.24 3.81
C GLY A 19 -9.63 -15.16 3.99
N ILE A 20 -8.65 -15.14 3.10
CA ILE A 20 -7.45 -16.00 3.18
C ILE A 20 -6.44 -15.52 4.22
N ASN A 21 -5.76 -16.45 4.89
CA ASN A 21 -4.67 -16.16 5.82
C ASN A 21 -3.32 -16.33 5.12
N LEU A 22 -2.54 -15.24 5.04
CA LEU A 22 -1.26 -15.19 4.32
C LEU A 22 -0.03 -15.02 5.22
N THR A 23 -0.10 -15.48 6.47
CA THR A 23 0.92 -15.24 7.52
C THR A 23 2.30 -15.83 7.26
N ARG A 24 2.47 -16.80 6.34
CA ARG A 24 3.79 -17.25 5.90
C ARG A 24 4.53 -16.22 5.03
N ALA A 25 3.80 -15.38 4.30
CA ALA A 25 4.40 -14.39 3.40
C ALA A 25 4.94 -13.21 4.20
N LYS A 26 6.12 -12.73 3.82
CA LYS A 26 6.72 -11.48 4.32
C LYS A 26 6.58 -10.34 3.33
N TYR A 27 6.39 -10.65 2.05
CA TYR A 27 6.40 -9.70 0.96
C TYR A 27 5.09 -9.80 0.20
N VAL A 28 4.48 -8.65 -0.07
CA VAL A 28 3.39 -8.50 -1.04
C VAL A 28 3.82 -7.49 -2.09
N ILE A 29 3.55 -7.80 -3.36
CA ILE A 29 3.85 -6.94 -4.50
C ILE A 29 2.52 -6.73 -5.23
N PHE A 30 2.06 -5.49 -5.27
CA PHE A 30 0.91 -5.07 -6.05
C PHE A 30 1.39 -4.67 -7.44
N ALA A 31 1.02 -5.48 -8.43
CA ALA A 31 1.31 -5.22 -9.84
C ALA A 31 0.24 -4.35 -10.52
N GLU A 32 -0.88 -4.08 -9.83
CA GLU A 32 -1.97 -3.24 -10.27
C GLU A 32 -2.47 -2.39 -9.09
N LEU A 33 -3.13 -1.26 -9.38
CA LEU A 33 -3.78 -0.41 -8.40
C LEU A 33 -5.31 -0.46 -8.59
N ASP A 34 -6.05 -0.73 -7.53
CA ASP A 34 -7.49 -0.45 -7.46
C ASP A 34 -7.76 1.03 -7.14
N TRP A 35 -8.97 1.53 -7.41
CA TRP A 35 -9.37 2.91 -7.11
C TRP A 35 -9.72 3.15 -5.63
N SER A 36 -9.77 2.10 -4.83
CA SER A 36 -10.07 2.12 -3.41
C SER A 36 -8.85 1.73 -2.56
N PRO A 37 -8.38 2.60 -1.65
CA PRO A 37 -7.24 2.26 -0.77
C PRO A 37 -7.57 1.13 0.19
N ALA A 38 -8.84 0.98 0.59
CA ALA A 38 -9.29 -0.06 1.50
C ALA A 38 -9.04 -1.48 0.96
N ILE A 39 -9.12 -1.68 -0.36
CA ILE A 39 -8.85 -2.97 -0.99
C ILE A 39 -7.40 -3.39 -0.79
N HIS A 40 -6.45 -2.45 -0.93
CA HIS A 40 -5.02 -2.73 -0.72
C HIS A 40 -4.72 -2.94 0.76
N ARG A 41 -5.22 -2.06 1.63
CA ARG A 41 -5.09 -2.19 3.09
C ARG A 41 -5.56 -3.57 3.57
N GLN A 42 -6.72 -4.02 3.09
CA GLN A 42 -7.27 -5.31 3.47
C GLN A 42 -6.48 -6.50 2.90
N ALA A 43 -5.85 -6.34 1.74
CA ALA A 43 -4.93 -7.34 1.18
C ALA A 43 -3.63 -7.42 2.00
N GLU A 44 -3.06 -6.28 2.42
CA GLU A 44 -1.90 -6.22 3.31
C GLU A 44 -2.19 -6.87 4.67
N ASP A 45 -3.36 -6.62 5.24
CA ASP A 45 -3.84 -7.21 6.50
C ASP A 45 -3.94 -8.75 6.46
N ARG A 46 -3.99 -9.36 5.27
CA ARG A 46 -3.93 -10.83 5.16
C ARG A 46 -2.55 -11.38 5.52
N LEU A 47 -1.50 -10.61 5.28
CA LEU A 47 -0.12 -10.93 5.65
C LEU A 47 0.23 -10.41 7.05
N HIS A 48 -0.24 -9.20 7.38
CA HIS A 48 -0.17 -8.59 8.72
C HIS A 48 -1.26 -9.13 9.64
N ARG A 49 -1.29 -10.45 9.83
CA ARG A 49 -2.30 -11.12 10.66
C ARG A 49 -1.68 -11.86 11.83
N ILE A 50 -2.50 -12.16 12.84
CA ILE A 50 -2.12 -12.95 14.02
C ILE A 50 -1.43 -14.25 13.55
N GLY A 51 -0.22 -14.50 14.07
CA GLY A 51 0.64 -15.63 13.69
C GLY A 51 1.78 -15.26 12.74
N GLN A 52 1.79 -14.03 12.19
CA GLN A 52 2.96 -13.47 11.51
C GLN A 52 4.09 -13.21 12.52
N LYS A 53 5.32 -13.63 12.19
CA LYS A 53 6.51 -13.45 13.03
C LYS A 53 7.55 -12.50 12.45
N ASN A 54 7.34 -12.06 11.20
CA ASN A 54 8.28 -11.23 10.46
C ASN A 54 7.66 -9.87 10.13
N THR A 55 8.49 -8.84 9.99
CA THR A 55 8.07 -7.55 9.40
C THR A 55 7.60 -7.77 7.98
N VAL A 56 6.36 -7.39 7.68
CA VAL A 56 5.78 -7.51 6.34
C VAL A 56 6.07 -6.23 5.54
N PHE A 57 6.45 -6.41 4.28
CA PHE A 57 6.71 -5.33 3.33
C PHE A 57 5.69 -5.38 2.20
N ALA A 58 5.06 -4.24 1.94
CA ALA A 58 4.19 -4.04 0.79
C ALA A 58 4.89 -3.16 -0.25
N TYR A 59 4.95 -3.64 -1.48
CA TYR A 59 5.51 -2.92 -2.61
C TYR A 59 4.40 -2.64 -3.62
N TYR A 60 4.30 -1.39 -4.05
CA TYR A 60 3.41 -0.94 -5.10
C TYR A 60 4.26 -0.66 -6.34
N LEU A 61 4.00 -1.39 -7.42
CA LEU A 61 4.68 -1.14 -8.69
C LEU A 61 3.97 -0.01 -9.41
N ILE A 62 4.68 1.08 -9.67
CA ILE A 62 4.15 2.26 -10.36
C ILE A 62 4.87 2.41 -11.70
N GLY A 63 4.12 2.38 -12.81
CA GLY A 63 4.67 2.70 -14.12
C GLY A 63 5.01 4.18 -14.23
N ASN A 64 6.31 4.52 -14.28
CA ASN A 64 6.73 5.92 -14.39
C ASN A 64 6.24 6.55 -15.70
N GLY A 65 5.64 7.74 -15.60
CA GLY A 65 5.10 8.46 -16.76
C GLY A 65 3.79 7.87 -17.30
N THR A 66 3.11 7.03 -16.51
CA THR A 66 1.82 6.42 -16.88
C THR A 66 0.69 6.95 -16.00
N LEU A 67 -0.54 6.50 -16.27
CA LEU A 67 -1.70 6.81 -15.44
C LEU A 67 -1.53 6.36 -13.99
N ASP A 68 -0.67 5.37 -13.72
CA ASP A 68 -0.42 4.84 -12.37
C ASP A 68 0.04 5.93 -11.38
N ASN A 69 0.81 6.91 -11.86
CA ASN A 69 1.23 8.05 -11.03
C ASN A 69 0.01 8.83 -10.50
N HIS A 70 -0.95 9.12 -11.37
CA HIS A 70 -2.16 9.85 -11.00
C HIS A 70 -3.07 9.03 -10.07
N VAL A 71 -3.18 7.72 -10.33
CA VAL A 71 -3.96 6.81 -9.48
C VAL A 71 -3.33 6.70 -8.09
N ALA A 72 -2.01 6.61 -8.00
CA ALA A 72 -1.28 6.60 -6.73
C ALA A 72 -1.54 7.88 -5.91
N ASP A 73 -1.48 9.06 -6.55
CA ASP A 73 -1.79 10.33 -5.89
C ASP A 73 -3.22 10.35 -5.33
N ILE A 74 -4.20 9.91 -6.13
CA ILE A 74 -5.61 9.81 -5.69
C ILE A 74 -5.75 8.85 -4.52
N LEU A 75 -5.04 7.72 -4.52
CA LEU A 75 -5.09 6.73 -3.45
C LEU A 75 -4.53 7.28 -2.14
N VAL A 76 -3.44 8.04 -2.20
CA VAL A 76 -2.85 8.72 -1.03
C VAL A 76 -3.83 9.74 -0.47
N ASP A 77 -4.40 10.60 -1.32
CA ASP A 77 -5.37 11.61 -0.90
C ASP A 77 -6.61 10.96 -0.26
N LYS A 78 -7.20 9.94 -0.89
CA LYS A 78 -8.34 9.20 -0.33
C LYS A 78 -8.01 8.55 1.00
N SER A 79 -6.81 7.98 1.16
CA SER A 79 -6.40 7.36 2.43
C SER A 79 -6.33 8.40 3.54
N TYR A 80 -5.74 9.56 3.27
CA TYR A 80 -5.63 10.65 4.23
C TYR A 80 -7.01 11.17 4.68
N GLU A 81 -7.94 11.38 3.74
CA GLU A 81 -9.29 11.82 4.09
C GLU A 81 -10.08 10.75 4.87
N ILE A 82 -9.86 9.46 4.58
CA ILE A 82 -10.49 8.38 5.36
C ILE A 82 -9.92 8.35 6.78
N ASP A 83 -8.60 8.42 6.91
CA ASP A 83 -7.93 8.35 8.21
C ASP A 83 -8.26 9.60 9.05
N SER A 84 -8.41 10.79 8.45
CA SER A 84 -8.81 12.02 9.14
C SER A 84 -10.23 11.99 9.71
N ILE A 85 -11.14 11.25 9.06
CA ILE A 85 -12.51 11.04 9.55
C ILE A 85 -12.53 9.97 10.65
N MET A 86 -11.67 8.96 10.56
CA MET A 86 -11.63 7.85 11.52
C MET A 86 -10.93 8.21 12.84
N ASP A 87 -9.91 9.08 12.80
CA ASP A 87 -9.23 9.55 14.01
C ASP A 87 -9.97 10.75 14.64
N GLU A 88 -10.62 10.55 15.79
CA GLU A 88 -11.19 11.62 16.62
C GLU A 88 -10.13 12.57 17.24
N LYS A 89 -8.86 12.53 16.79
CA LYS A 89 -7.79 13.44 17.24
C LYS A 89 -7.02 14.02 16.06
N HIS A 90 -7.31 15.29 15.78
CA HIS A 90 -6.58 16.19 14.90
C HIS A 90 -5.07 15.90 14.80
N GLU A 91 -4.61 15.41 13.65
CA GLU A 91 -3.29 15.77 13.15
C GLU A 91 -3.43 16.96 12.18
N SER A 92 -2.86 18.07 12.62
CA SER A 92 -2.88 19.39 11.98
C SER A 92 -2.46 19.35 10.50
N PHE A 93 -3.03 20.27 9.71
CA PHE A 93 -2.69 20.59 8.31
C PHE A 93 -1.17 20.67 8.01
N GLU A 94 -0.33 20.88 9.02
CA GLU A 94 1.14 20.83 8.92
C GLU A 94 1.70 19.53 8.33
N ASN A 95 1.04 18.38 8.52
CA ASN A 95 1.56 17.10 8.04
C ASN A 95 1.38 16.93 6.51
N LYS A 96 0.35 17.54 5.91
CA LYS A 96 0.08 17.44 4.46
C LYS A 96 1.05 18.28 3.64
N GLU A 97 1.41 19.48 4.11
CA GLU A 97 2.45 20.30 3.46
C GLU A 97 3.83 19.66 3.58
N LYS A 98 4.19 19.13 4.76
CA LYS A 98 5.46 18.42 4.96
C LYS A 98 5.56 17.17 4.09
N ALA A 99 4.47 16.39 3.97
CA ALA A 99 4.44 15.23 3.10
C ALA A 99 4.62 15.61 1.62
N LYS A 100 3.96 16.68 1.15
CA LYS A 100 4.16 17.22 -0.21
C LYS A 100 5.58 17.72 -0.45
N LEU A 101 6.17 18.42 0.50
CA LEU A 101 7.56 18.88 0.43
C LEU A 101 8.55 17.71 0.34
N ILE A 102 8.34 16.66 1.13
CA ILE A 102 9.18 15.45 1.11
C ILE A 102 9.03 14.72 -0.23
N LEU A 103 7.80 14.58 -0.75
CA LEU A 103 7.54 13.94 -2.06
C LEU A 103 8.20 14.72 -3.21
N ALA A 104 8.07 16.05 -3.21
CA ALA A 104 8.70 16.91 -4.21
C ALA A 104 10.24 16.79 -4.17
N GLN A 105 10.84 16.76 -2.97
CA GLN A 105 12.29 16.59 -2.80
C GLN A 105 12.81 15.24 -3.28
N ILE A 106 12.02 14.17 -3.13
CA ILE A 106 12.36 12.84 -3.64
C ILE A 106 12.31 12.81 -5.16
N GLN A 107 11.28 13.42 -5.76
CA GLN A 107 11.13 13.50 -7.22
C GLN A 107 12.27 14.30 -7.87
N ASP A 108 12.68 15.43 -7.27
CA ASP A 108 13.80 16.22 -7.78
C ASP A 108 15.12 15.44 -7.76
N LYS A 109 15.40 14.67 -6.70
CA LYS A 109 16.63 13.86 -6.60
C LYS A 109 16.68 12.69 -7.59
N ILE A 110 15.52 12.17 -8.00
CA ILE A 110 15.43 11.12 -9.00
C ILE A 110 15.61 11.70 -10.41
N THR A 111 15.14 12.93 -10.63
CA THR A 111 15.19 13.60 -11.94
C THR A 111 16.54 14.28 -12.21
N SER A 112 17.30 14.64 -11.16
CA SER A 112 18.64 15.24 -11.29
C SER A 112 19.79 14.22 -11.42
N LYS A 113 19.49 12.94 -11.63
CA LYS A 113 20.46 11.85 -11.92
C LYS A 113 20.22 11.31 -13.30
#